data_AF-A0A3R7SWI2-F1
#
_entry.id   AF-A0A3R7SWI2-F1
#
_cell.length_a   1.000
_cell.length_b   1.000
_cell.length_c   1.000
_cell.angle_alpha   90.00
_cell.angle_beta   90.00
_cell.angle_gamma   90.00
#
_symmetry.space_group_name_H-M   'P 1'
#
loop_
_entity.id
_entity.type
_entity.pdbx_description
1 polymer ?
#
loop_
_entity_poly.entity_id
_entity_poly.type
_entity_poly.pdbx_seq_one_letter_code
_entity_poly.pdbx_strand_id
1 'polypeptide(L)'
;MCNELKLDFEEVLFHFLVMKGTFTVTGRSEVITFPHQDIQDYYGARYHNVLKHLAGLLGQHVHQVPDELSKELLKLFCHANVVRRDQWLDILREVKCDASTSKYIATFVSQSCKGHIYVNDEEVGIYASLMPHSKPEKVTLELISNPREIPRLPELLRAVGNHEGVQVNLKLHYDFVHGQESDQLLDHLKSEHGDLRCNLKVMMGHLSDMSILPATIEELSLSIRNDDEAKKLKCFY
;
A
#
# COMPACT_ATOMS: atom_id res chain seq x y z
N MET A 1 19.88 -0.45 18.76
CA MET A 1 20.33 -0.25 17.37
C MET A 1 21.76 0.26 17.05
N CYS A 2 22.13 1.56 17.18
CA CYS A 2 23.46 2.05 16.70
C CYS A 2 24.64 1.32 17.36
N ASN A 3 24.58 1.09 18.67
CA ASN A 3 25.59 0.31 19.39
C ASN A 3 25.59 -1.18 19.01
N GLU A 4 24.45 -1.75 18.60
CA GLU A 4 24.35 -3.15 18.14
C GLU A 4 24.86 -3.31 16.71
N LEU A 5 24.70 -2.28 15.87
CA LEU A 5 25.21 -2.22 14.50
C LEU A 5 26.61 -1.59 14.40
N LYS A 6 27.21 -1.18 15.54
CA LYS A 6 28.49 -0.45 15.62
C LYS A 6 28.54 0.83 14.76
N LEU A 7 27.43 1.57 14.69
CA LEU A 7 27.34 2.87 14.03
C LEU A 7 27.52 3.99 15.08
N ASP A 8 28.25 5.04 14.72
CA ASP A 8 28.49 6.17 15.62
C ASP A 8 27.20 7.00 15.78
N PHE A 9 26.71 7.09 17.01
CA PHE A 9 25.46 7.77 17.34
C PHE A 9 25.53 9.27 17.04
N GLU A 10 26.67 9.93 17.28
CA GLU A 10 26.82 11.35 16.98
C GLU A 10 26.85 11.59 15.47
N GLU A 11 27.51 10.72 14.73
CA GLU A 11 27.56 10.78 13.28
C GLU A 11 26.15 10.60 12.69
N VAL A 12 25.37 9.64 13.19
CA VAL A 12 23.97 9.44 12.79
C VAL A 12 23.13 10.69 13.11
N LEU A 13 23.25 11.29 14.30
CA LEU A 13 22.45 12.43 14.73
C LEU A 13 22.75 13.73 13.97
N PHE A 14 24.03 14.01 13.68
CA PHE A 14 24.48 15.18 12.92
C PHE A 14 24.01 15.16 11.45
N HIS A 15 23.55 14.02 10.94
CA HIS A 15 22.99 13.89 9.60
C HIS A 15 21.48 14.21 9.52
N PHE A 16 20.77 14.28 10.65
CA PHE A 16 19.33 14.59 10.70
C PHE A 16 19.04 16.03 11.16
N LEU A 17 20.01 16.70 11.77
CA LEU A 17 19.82 18.00 12.40
C LEU A 17 20.89 18.97 11.92
N VAL A 18 20.47 20.11 11.40
CA VAL A 18 21.35 21.21 10.99
C VAL A 18 21.25 22.32 12.03
N MET A 19 22.39 22.69 12.61
CA MET A 19 22.47 23.83 13.51
C MET A 19 22.48 25.12 12.69
N LYS A 20 21.38 25.87 12.73
CA LYS A 20 21.27 27.16 12.06
C LYS A 20 21.68 28.26 13.03
N GLY A 21 22.86 28.84 12.78
CA GLY A 21 23.32 30.03 13.49
C GLY A 21 22.78 31.29 12.82
N THR A 22 21.88 32.00 13.49
CA THR A 22 21.46 33.36 13.11
C THR A 22 22.19 34.37 13.98
N PHE A 23 22.96 35.25 13.34
CA PHE A 23 23.55 36.40 14.01
C PHE A 23 22.50 37.50 14.13
N THR A 24 22.13 37.84 15.36
CA THR A 24 21.29 39.02 15.64
C THR A 24 22.14 40.07 16.37
N VAL A 25 21.64 41.31 16.41
CA VAL A 25 22.34 42.45 17.05
C VAL A 25 22.61 42.21 18.54
N THR A 26 21.87 41.30 19.18
CA THR A 26 21.98 40.94 20.60
C THR A 26 22.85 39.71 20.89
N GLY A 27 23.39 39.05 19.85
CA GLY A 27 24.26 37.88 20.01
C GLY A 27 23.99 36.77 19.00
N ARG A 28 24.72 35.66 19.15
CA ARG A 28 24.57 34.47 18.31
C ARG A 28 23.40 33.63 18.83
N SER A 29 22.39 33.42 18.00
CA SER A 29 21.29 32.48 18.29
C SER A 29 21.51 31.23 17.45
N GLU A 30 21.68 30.09 18.12
CA GLU A 30 21.80 28.77 17.49
C GLU A 30 20.49 28.02 17.68
N VAL A 31 19.84 27.69 16.57
CA VAL A 31 18.60 26.91 16.57
C VAL A 31 18.85 25.62 15.80
N ILE A 32 18.55 24.50 16.43
CA ILE A 32 18.61 23.19 15.81
C ILE A 32 17.37 23.05 14.92
N THR A 33 17.58 22.83 13.62
CA THR A 33 16.51 22.73 12.62
C THR A 33 16.69 21.48 11.77
N PHE A 34 15.61 20.98 11.19
CA PHE A 34 15.70 19.92 10.19
C PHE A 34 16.31 20.48 8.88
N PRO A 35 17.11 19.67 8.14
CA PRO A 35 17.71 20.08 6.86
C PRO A 35 16.66 20.47 5.80
N HIS A 36 17.09 21.17 4.75
CA HIS A 36 16.24 21.50 3.60
C HIS A 36 15.69 20.22 2.94
N GLN A 37 14.50 20.26 2.33
CA GLN A 37 13.82 19.10 1.73
C GLN A 37 14.74 18.31 0.78
N ASP A 38 15.53 18.99 -0.06
CA ASP A 38 16.43 18.34 -1.01
C ASP A 38 17.56 17.54 -0.34
N ILE A 39 18.01 18.00 0.83
CA ILE A 39 19.01 17.32 1.65
C ILE A 39 18.36 16.13 2.37
N GLN A 40 17.14 16.29 2.87
CA GLN A 40 16.35 15.19 3.43
C GLN A 40 16.05 14.12 2.38
N ASP A 41 15.76 14.50 1.14
CA ASP A 41 15.50 13.58 0.04
C ASP A 41 16.78 12.84 -0.38
N TYR A 42 17.92 13.55 -0.43
CA TYR A 42 19.24 12.96 -0.70
C TYR A 42 19.64 11.94 0.37
N TYR A 43 19.53 12.31 1.65
CA TYR A 43 19.85 11.39 2.76
C TYR A 43 18.79 10.31 2.93
N GLY A 44 17.50 10.61 2.74
CA GLY A 44 16.42 9.64 2.70
C GLY A 44 16.65 8.57 1.64
N ALA A 45 17.16 8.94 0.46
CA ALA A 45 17.58 7.97 -0.56
C ALA A 45 18.82 7.15 -0.14
N ARG A 46 19.79 7.74 0.55
CA ARG A 46 20.98 7.04 1.07
C ARG A 46 20.63 6.06 2.20
N TYR A 47 19.77 6.48 3.13
CA TYR A 47 19.29 5.65 4.22
C TYR A 47 18.28 4.61 3.74
N HIS A 48 17.49 4.89 2.69
CA HIS A 48 16.63 3.90 2.03
C HIS A 48 17.43 2.65 1.66
N ASN A 49 18.62 2.80 1.07
CA ASN A 49 19.47 1.65 0.72
C ASN A 49 19.98 0.88 1.95
N VAL A 50 20.40 1.58 3.00
CA VAL A 50 20.83 0.95 4.27
C VAL A 50 19.68 0.20 4.91
N LEU A 51 18.51 0.83 4.97
CA LEU A 51 17.33 0.25 5.57
C LEU A 51 16.76 -0.89 4.73
N LYS A 52 16.81 -0.80 3.40
CA LYS A 52 16.50 -1.87 2.47
C LYS A 52 17.42 -3.06 2.68
N HIS A 53 18.72 -2.82 2.88
CA HIS A 53 19.67 -3.87 3.21
C HIS A 53 19.38 -4.51 4.57
N LEU A 54 19.11 -3.71 5.61
CA LEU A 54 18.72 -4.22 6.92
C LEU A 54 17.41 -5.03 6.86
N ALA A 55 16.43 -4.56 6.10
CA ALA A 55 15.19 -5.27 5.81
C ALA A 55 15.46 -6.61 5.11
N GLY A 56 16.34 -6.65 4.10
CA GLY A 56 16.74 -7.87 3.43
C GLY A 56 17.43 -8.87 4.37
N LEU A 57 18.31 -8.39 5.26
CA LEU A 57 18.96 -9.23 6.28
C LEU A 57 17.92 -9.80 7.26
N LEU A 58 16.94 -9.00 7.69
CA LEU A 58 15.83 -9.48 8.53
C LEU A 58 14.98 -10.51 7.77
N GLY A 59 14.70 -10.28 6.49
CA GLY A 59 14.00 -11.21 5.59
C GLY A 59 14.71 -12.57 5.42
N GLN A 60 16.02 -12.63 5.62
CA GLN A 60 16.80 -13.87 5.60
C GLN A 60 16.78 -14.60 6.95
N HIS A 61 16.52 -13.89 8.06
CA HIS A 61 16.57 -14.41 9.42
C HIS A 61 15.21 -14.36 10.15
N VAL A 62 14.08 -14.23 9.43
CA VAL A 62 12.72 -13.96 9.94
C VAL A 62 12.30 -14.82 11.14
N HIS A 63 12.73 -16.08 11.21
CA HIS A 63 12.38 -16.98 12.32
C HIS A 63 13.11 -16.68 13.65
N GLN A 64 14.07 -15.75 13.65
CA GLN A 64 14.88 -15.38 14.79
C GLN A 64 14.80 -13.89 15.13
N VAL A 65 14.02 -13.10 14.38
CA VAL A 65 13.90 -11.66 14.62
C VAL A 65 12.89 -11.40 15.74
N PRO A 66 13.32 -10.86 16.91
CA PRO A 66 12.42 -10.44 17.96
C PRO A 66 11.57 -9.27 17.50
N ASP A 67 10.31 -9.24 17.94
CA ASP A 67 9.32 -8.19 17.63
C ASP A 67 9.81 -6.76 17.92
N GLU A 68 10.76 -6.61 18.86
CA GLU A 68 11.40 -5.34 19.21
C GLU A 68 12.34 -4.80 18.11
N LEU A 69 13.03 -5.66 17.36
CA LEU A 69 13.91 -5.24 16.27
C LEU A 69 13.11 -4.70 15.07
N SER A 70 11.95 -5.29 14.77
CA SER A 70 11.01 -4.76 13.77
C SER A 70 10.49 -3.38 14.17
N LYS A 71 10.21 -3.15 15.46
CA LYS A 71 9.81 -1.82 15.99
C LYS A 71 10.94 -0.79 15.90
N GLU A 72 12.18 -1.16 16.22
CA GLU A 72 13.32 -0.24 16.09
C GLU A 72 13.58 0.14 14.64
N LEU A 73 13.52 -0.82 13.71
CA LEU A 73 13.67 -0.57 12.27
C LEU A 73 12.61 0.43 11.77
N LEU A 74 11.39 0.33 12.27
CA LEU A 74 10.31 1.26 11.95
C LEU A 74 10.47 2.64 12.56
N LYS A 75 10.99 2.73 13.78
CA LYS A 75 11.37 4.04 14.32
C LYS A 75 12.35 4.71 13.36
N LEU A 76 13.36 4.00 12.86
CA LEU A 76 14.27 4.59 11.88
C LEU A 76 13.56 5.01 10.59
N PHE A 77 12.63 4.19 10.08
CA PHE A 77 11.85 4.56 8.89
C PHE A 77 11.10 5.87 9.08
N CYS A 78 10.46 6.04 10.24
CA CYS A 78 9.78 7.28 10.61
C CYS A 78 10.75 8.46 10.73
N HIS A 79 11.90 8.27 11.39
CA HIS A 79 12.91 9.33 11.59
C HIS A 79 13.63 9.69 10.28
N ALA A 80 13.82 8.73 9.38
CA ALA A 80 14.44 8.92 8.07
C ALA A 80 13.49 9.52 7.02
N ASN A 81 12.27 9.89 7.42
CA ASN A 81 11.26 10.49 6.55
C ASN A 81 10.96 9.62 5.32
N VAL A 82 10.91 8.29 5.50
CA VAL A 82 10.53 7.32 4.47
C VAL A 82 9.01 7.39 4.27
N VAL A 83 8.55 8.50 3.69
CA VAL A 83 7.12 8.82 3.50
C VAL A 83 6.64 8.40 2.12
N ARG A 84 7.56 8.28 1.15
CA ARG A 84 7.20 7.98 -0.22
C ARG A 84 6.82 6.51 -0.39
N ARG A 85 5.75 6.29 -1.14
CA ARG A 85 5.17 4.97 -1.41
C ARG A 85 6.17 3.93 -1.92
N ASP A 86 6.98 4.32 -2.88
CA ASP A 86 7.99 3.46 -3.50
C ASP A 86 9.02 2.93 -2.50
N GLN A 87 9.37 3.74 -1.49
CA GLN A 87 10.41 3.37 -0.54
C GLN A 87 9.93 2.25 0.42
N TRP A 88 8.74 2.35 0.99
CA TRP A 88 8.26 1.28 1.88
C TRP A 88 7.78 0.03 1.12
N LEU A 89 7.35 0.16 -0.14
CA LEU A 89 7.11 -1.01 -1.01
C LEU A 89 8.39 -1.80 -1.24
N ASP A 90 9.50 -1.11 -1.49
CA ASP A 90 10.82 -1.74 -1.64
C ASP A 90 11.25 -2.51 -0.39
N ILE A 91 11.01 -1.95 0.79
CA ILE A 91 11.31 -2.60 2.07
C ILE A 91 10.48 -3.88 2.24
N LEU A 92 9.18 -3.83 1.93
CA LEU A 92 8.29 -5.00 2.01
C LEU A 92 8.70 -6.12 1.06
N ARG A 93 9.20 -5.77 -0.12
CA ARG A 93 9.77 -6.73 -1.06
C ARG A 93 10.98 -7.45 -0.46
N GLU A 94 11.87 -6.73 0.20
CA GLU A 94 13.06 -7.31 0.83
C GLU A 94 12.72 -8.23 2.02
N VAL A 95 11.75 -7.86 2.86
CA VAL A 95 11.28 -8.74 3.96
C VAL A 95 10.32 -9.83 3.49
N LYS A 96 10.13 -9.98 2.16
CA LYS A 96 9.25 -10.98 1.54
C LYS A 96 7.83 -10.96 2.12
N CYS A 97 7.34 -9.77 2.44
CA CYS A 97 6.01 -9.56 3.03
C CYS A 97 5.76 -10.36 4.33
N ASP A 98 6.79 -10.52 5.18
CA ASP A 98 6.67 -11.09 6.53
C ASP A 98 5.48 -10.48 7.31
N ALA A 99 4.73 -11.33 8.02
CA ALA A 99 3.46 -10.94 8.65
C ALA A 99 3.64 -9.89 9.76
N SER A 100 4.63 -10.07 10.64
CA SER A 100 4.90 -9.12 11.72
C SER A 100 5.33 -7.78 11.16
N THR A 101 6.29 -7.78 10.24
CA THR A 101 6.83 -6.55 9.64
C THR A 101 5.76 -5.83 8.80
N SER A 102 4.94 -6.58 8.03
CA SER A 102 3.84 -6.02 7.24
C SER A 102 2.78 -5.35 8.13
N LYS A 103 2.40 -5.97 9.25
CA LYS A 103 1.46 -5.38 10.22
C LYS A 103 1.95 -4.03 10.74
N TYR A 104 3.23 -3.97 11.10
CA TYR A 104 3.77 -2.73 11.63
C TYR A 104 3.95 -1.65 10.54
N ILE A 105 4.39 -1.99 9.33
CA ILE A 105 4.46 -1.05 8.20
C ILE A 105 3.06 -0.55 7.82
N ALA A 106 2.04 -1.42 7.81
CA ALA A 106 0.66 -1.04 7.49
C ALA A 106 0.09 0.04 8.41
N THR A 107 0.47 0.02 9.69
CA THR A 107 0.06 1.04 10.67
C THR A 107 0.64 2.41 10.31
N PHE A 108 1.91 2.45 9.89
CA PHE A 108 2.58 3.66 9.44
C PHE A 108 2.04 4.18 8.09
N VAL A 109 1.84 3.28 7.13
CA VAL A 109 1.28 3.61 5.80
C VAL A 109 -0.12 4.20 5.91
N SER A 110 -0.95 3.66 6.80
CA SER A 110 -2.31 4.17 7.03
C SER A 110 -2.32 5.62 7.53
N GLN A 111 -1.30 6.03 8.31
CA GLN A 111 -1.16 7.39 8.79
C GLN A 111 -0.61 8.35 7.72
N SER A 112 0.22 7.84 6.81
CA SER A 112 0.98 8.66 5.85
C SER A 112 0.28 8.85 4.50
N CYS A 113 -0.53 7.89 4.04
CA CYS A 113 -1.08 7.88 2.68
C CYS A 113 -2.43 8.60 2.50
N LYS A 114 -2.83 9.49 3.42
CA LYS A 114 -4.13 10.20 3.40
C LYS A 114 -5.34 9.28 3.14
N GLY A 115 -5.26 8.02 3.55
CA GLY A 115 -6.33 7.05 3.36
C GLY A 115 -6.55 6.51 1.95
N HIS A 116 -5.90 7.01 0.88
CA HIS A 116 -6.09 6.46 -0.48
C HIS A 116 -4.93 5.55 -0.89
N ILE A 117 -5.25 4.27 -1.09
CA ILE A 117 -4.34 3.25 -1.59
C ILE A 117 -4.65 2.97 -3.07
N TYR A 118 -3.63 2.97 -3.92
CA TYR A 118 -3.73 2.53 -5.30
C TYR A 118 -2.86 1.28 -5.48
N VAL A 119 -3.33 0.27 -6.19
CA VAL A 119 -2.66 -1.03 -6.35
C VAL A 119 -2.65 -1.41 -7.82
N ASN A 120 -1.46 -1.69 -8.36
CA ASN A 120 -1.28 -2.27 -9.68
C ASN A 120 -0.93 -3.78 -9.59
N ASP A 121 -0.76 -4.44 -10.74
CA ASP A 121 -0.44 -5.86 -10.86
C ASP A 121 0.77 -6.29 -9.99
N GLU A 122 1.86 -5.51 -10.02
CA GLU A 122 3.13 -5.85 -9.35
C GLU A 122 3.05 -5.75 -7.82
N GLU A 123 2.09 -4.99 -7.30
CA GLU A 123 1.98 -4.66 -5.88
C GLU A 123 0.92 -5.50 -5.16
N VAL A 124 0.13 -6.30 -5.89
CA VAL A 124 -0.96 -7.12 -5.32
C VAL A 124 -0.46 -7.99 -4.16
N GLY A 125 0.68 -8.66 -4.33
CA GLY A 125 1.25 -9.52 -3.29
C GLY A 125 1.69 -8.76 -2.04
N ILE A 126 2.09 -7.49 -2.17
CA ILE A 126 2.50 -6.64 -1.04
C ILE A 126 1.26 -6.17 -0.29
N TYR A 127 0.27 -5.64 -1.01
CA TYR A 127 -0.96 -5.15 -0.41
C TYR A 127 -1.81 -6.27 0.16
N ALA A 128 -1.73 -7.50 -0.35
CA ALA A 128 -2.37 -8.66 0.28
C ALA A 128 -1.90 -8.85 1.73
N SER A 129 -0.63 -8.56 2.04
CA SER A 129 -0.09 -8.61 3.41
C SER A 129 -0.37 -7.35 4.24
N LEU A 130 -0.44 -6.17 3.61
CA LEU A 130 -0.68 -4.91 4.34
C LEU A 130 -2.16 -4.66 4.65
N MET A 131 -3.04 -5.00 3.72
CA MET A 131 -4.45 -4.62 3.74
C MET A 131 -5.16 -5.05 5.03
N PRO A 132 -4.94 -6.27 5.58
CA PRO A 132 -5.56 -6.70 6.84
C PRO A 132 -5.23 -5.84 8.06
N HIS A 133 -4.15 -5.06 8.00
CA HIS A 133 -3.65 -4.25 9.10
C HIS A 133 -3.75 -2.75 8.83
N SER A 134 -4.18 -2.38 7.63
CA SER A 134 -4.34 -0.99 7.22
C SER A 134 -5.75 -0.47 7.51
N LYS A 135 -5.93 0.86 7.48
CA LYS A 135 -7.25 1.51 7.56
C LYS A 135 -7.44 2.50 6.41
N PRO A 136 -7.60 2.03 5.17
CA PRO A 136 -7.82 2.89 4.03
C PRO A 136 -9.22 3.53 4.07
N GLU A 137 -9.30 4.76 3.56
CA GLU A 137 -10.57 5.42 3.21
C GLU A 137 -11.00 5.04 1.79
N LYS A 138 -10.02 4.83 0.90
CA LYS A 138 -10.24 4.46 -0.51
C LYS A 138 -9.18 3.48 -0.99
N VAL A 139 -9.58 2.49 -1.78
CA VAL A 139 -8.71 1.56 -2.48
C VAL A 139 -9.04 1.55 -3.97
N THR A 140 -8.03 1.69 -4.81
CA THR A 140 -8.16 1.57 -6.27
C THR A 140 -7.27 0.44 -6.74
N LEU A 141 -7.88 -0.63 -7.25
CA LEU A 141 -7.19 -1.73 -7.89
C LEU A 141 -7.31 -1.53 -9.39
N GLU A 142 -6.18 -1.32 -10.06
CA GLU A 142 -6.11 -1.14 -11.50
C GLU A 142 -5.16 -2.18 -12.09
N LEU A 143 -5.75 -3.24 -12.61
CA LEU A 143 -5.07 -4.46 -13.02
C LEU A 143 -5.10 -4.59 -14.54
N ILE A 144 -3.92 -4.77 -15.14
CA ILE A 144 -3.74 -4.85 -16.60
C ILE A 144 -3.64 -6.30 -17.04
N SER A 145 -2.99 -7.12 -16.22
CA SER A 145 -2.75 -8.54 -16.48
C SER A 145 -4.00 -9.39 -16.23
N ASN A 146 -3.99 -10.65 -16.69
CA ASN A 146 -5.07 -11.61 -16.41
C ASN A 146 -5.24 -11.80 -14.90
N PRO A 147 -6.37 -11.41 -14.29
CA PRO A 147 -6.56 -11.46 -12.83
C PRO A 147 -6.37 -12.85 -12.22
N ARG A 148 -6.63 -13.91 -13.01
CA ARG A 148 -6.48 -15.31 -12.57
C ARG A 148 -5.03 -15.75 -12.45
N GLU A 149 -4.12 -15.05 -13.11
CA GLU A 149 -2.68 -15.32 -13.08
C GLU A 149 -1.96 -14.45 -12.03
N ILE A 150 -2.63 -13.45 -11.47
CA ILE A 150 -2.06 -12.56 -10.46
C ILE A 150 -2.03 -13.27 -9.10
N PRO A 151 -0.83 -13.56 -8.55
CA PRO A 151 -0.72 -14.27 -7.29
C PRO A 151 -1.27 -13.42 -6.14
N ARG A 152 -1.95 -14.09 -5.19
CA ARG A 152 -2.52 -13.49 -3.98
C ARG A 152 -3.62 -12.43 -4.22
N LEU A 153 -4.09 -12.24 -5.45
CA LEU A 153 -5.22 -11.34 -5.72
C LEU A 153 -6.48 -11.71 -4.91
N PRO A 154 -6.88 -12.99 -4.79
CA PRO A 154 -8.02 -13.36 -3.95
C PRO A 154 -7.84 -12.97 -2.48
N GLU A 155 -6.62 -13.07 -1.95
CA GLU A 155 -6.31 -12.67 -0.56
C GLU A 155 -6.45 -11.16 -0.38
N LEU A 156 -5.94 -10.39 -1.33
CA LEU A 156 -6.09 -8.93 -1.34
C LEU A 156 -7.57 -8.52 -1.41
N LEU A 157 -8.34 -9.09 -2.34
CA LEU A 157 -9.75 -8.76 -2.51
C LEU A 157 -10.55 -9.07 -1.23
N ARG A 158 -10.31 -10.23 -0.59
CA ARG A 158 -10.93 -10.56 0.70
C ARG A 158 -10.54 -9.57 1.79
N ALA A 159 -9.27 -9.20 1.86
CA ALA A 159 -8.79 -8.23 2.85
C ALA A 159 -9.43 -6.85 2.63
N VAL A 160 -9.58 -6.40 1.37
CA VAL A 160 -10.31 -5.17 1.02
C VAL A 160 -11.79 -5.27 1.38
N GLY A 161 -12.42 -6.38 1.03
CA GLY A 161 -13.84 -6.66 1.29
C GLY A 161 -14.23 -6.66 2.77
N ASN A 162 -13.27 -6.92 3.66
CA ASN A 162 -13.46 -6.90 5.11
C ASN A 162 -13.45 -5.51 5.74
N HIS A 163 -13.04 -4.47 5.00
CA HIS A 163 -13.05 -3.09 5.48
C HIS A 163 -14.45 -2.48 5.34
N GLU A 164 -15.03 -2.10 6.47
CA GLU A 164 -16.35 -1.49 6.50
C GLU A 164 -16.31 -0.06 5.95
N GLY A 165 -17.17 0.24 4.98
CA GLY A 165 -17.37 1.59 4.46
C GLY A 165 -16.28 2.11 3.51
N VAL A 166 -15.16 1.39 3.32
CA VAL A 166 -14.09 1.80 2.41
C VAL A 166 -14.60 1.93 0.97
N GLN A 167 -14.18 2.97 0.26
CA GLN A 167 -14.50 3.11 -1.16
C GLN A 167 -13.58 2.22 -2.01
N VAL A 168 -14.15 1.38 -2.86
CA VAL A 168 -13.40 0.47 -3.73
C VAL A 168 -13.65 0.81 -5.18
N ASN A 169 -12.56 0.98 -5.93
CA ASN A 169 -12.58 1.08 -7.38
C ASN A 169 -11.84 -0.13 -7.94
N LEU A 170 -12.51 -0.96 -8.72
CA LEU A 170 -11.95 -2.17 -9.32
C LEU A 170 -11.94 -2.01 -10.85
N LYS A 171 -10.75 -2.00 -11.44
CA LYS A 171 -10.57 -1.90 -12.89
C LYS A 171 -9.78 -3.09 -13.41
N LEU A 172 -10.45 -3.95 -14.16
CA LEU A 172 -9.91 -5.19 -14.72
C LEU A 172 -9.78 -5.04 -16.23
N HIS A 173 -8.68 -4.46 -16.69
CA HIS A 173 -8.49 -4.15 -18.10
C HIS A 173 -8.44 -5.41 -18.96
N TYR A 174 -7.79 -6.48 -18.49
CA TYR A 174 -7.75 -7.75 -19.21
C TYR A 174 -9.14 -8.33 -19.41
N ASP A 175 -9.93 -8.45 -18.34
CA ASP A 175 -11.30 -8.98 -18.39
C ASP A 175 -12.19 -8.11 -19.27
N PHE A 176 -12.01 -6.79 -19.26
CA PHE A 176 -12.70 -5.86 -20.16
C PHE A 176 -12.32 -6.10 -21.63
N VAL A 177 -11.04 -6.07 -21.98
CA VAL A 177 -10.58 -6.21 -23.37
C VAL A 177 -10.91 -7.60 -23.93
N HIS A 178 -10.69 -8.64 -23.13
CA HIS A 178 -10.88 -10.02 -23.56
C HIS A 178 -12.28 -10.54 -23.28
N GLY A 179 -13.14 -9.79 -22.58
CA GLY A 179 -14.51 -10.18 -22.19
C GLY A 179 -14.57 -11.40 -21.27
N GLN A 180 -13.59 -11.58 -20.41
CA GLN A 180 -13.57 -12.70 -19.48
C GLN A 180 -14.39 -12.36 -18.23
N GLU A 181 -15.25 -13.27 -17.77
CA GLU A 181 -16.16 -13.02 -16.66
C GLU A 181 -15.41 -12.68 -15.36
N SER A 182 -15.77 -11.57 -14.72
CA SER A 182 -15.16 -11.07 -13.49
C SER A 182 -15.92 -11.46 -12.22
N ASP A 183 -17.03 -12.21 -12.36
CA ASP A 183 -17.97 -12.55 -11.29
C ASP A 183 -17.29 -13.18 -10.07
N GLN A 184 -16.37 -14.12 -10.29
CA GLN A 184 -15.61 -14.80 -9.22
C GLN A 184 -14.73 -13.83 -8.42
N LEU A 185 -14.25 -12.75 -9.04
CA LEU A 185 -13.45 -11.73 -8.35
C LEU A 185 -14.33 -10.85 -7.46
N LEU A 186 -15.55 -10.56 -7.89
CA LEU A 186 -16.54 -9.87 -7.06
C LEU A 186 -16.94 -10.73 -5.85
N ASP A 187 -17.03 -12.05 -6.02
CA ASP A 187 -17.27 -12.96 -4.89
C ASP A 187 -16.14 -12.92 -3.86
N HIS A 188 -14.89 -12.66 -4.26
CA HIS A 188 -13.79 -12.47 -3.31
C HIS A 188 -13.84 -11.15 -2.53
N LEU A 189 -14.60 -10.14 -3.00
CA LEU A 189 -14.84 -8.91 -2.24
C LEU A 189 -15.95 -9.10 -1.19
N LYS A 190 -16.80 -10.12 -1.32
CA LYS A 190 -17.84 -10.42 -0.33
C LYS A 190 -17.19 -10.96 0.94
N SER A 191 -17.72 -10.55 2.09
CA SER A 191 -17.30 -11.10 3.39
C SER A 191 -17.69 -12.57 3.53
N GLU A 192 -17.21 -13.25 4.57
CA GLU A 192 -17.56 -14.66 4.86
C GLU A 192 -19.08 -14.89 5.04
N HIS A 193 -19.84 -13.83 5.33
CA HIS A 193 -21.30 -13.87 5.44
C HIS A 193 -22.03 -13.59 4.13
N GLY A 194 -21.31 -13.39 3.02
CA GLY A 194 -21.86 -13.14 1.69
C GLY A 194 -22.12 -11.67 1.37
N ASP A 195 -22.06 -10.77 2.36
CA ASP A 195 -22.32 -9.35 2.16
C ASP A 195 -21.05 -8.56 1.86
N LEU A 196 -21.18 -7.55 0.99
CA LEU A 196 -20.15 -6.54 0.76
C LEU A 196 -20.13 -5.54 1.91
N ARG A 197 -19.06 -5.52 2.71
CA ARG A 197 -18.86 -4.51 3.76
C ARG A 197 -18.23 -3.23 3.22
N CYS A 198 -17.54 -3.35 2.08
CA CYS A 198 -16.97 -2.22 1.37
C CYS A 198 -17.98 -1.60 0.39
N ASN A 199 -17.72 -0.36 -0.01
CA ASN A 199 -18.51 0.38 -0.97
C ASN A 199 -17.83 0.31 -2.35
N LEU A 200 -18.20 -0.67 -3.18
CA LEU A 200 -17.74 -0.74 -4.56
C LEU A 200 -18.37 0.41 -5.37
N LYS A 201 -17.56 1.42 -5.72
CA LYS A 201 -17.99 2.63 -6.43
C LYS A 201 -17.77 2.56 -7.93
N VAL A 202 -16.65 1.98 -8.33
CA VAL A 202 -16.27 1.89 -9.76
C VAL A 202 -15.97 0.44 -10.10
N MET A 203 -16.55 -0.04 -11.20
CA MET A 203 -16.24 -1.35 -11.77
C MET A 203 -15.94 -1.24 -13.26
N MET A 204 -14.82 -1.82 -13.69
CA MET A 204 -14.51 -2.05 -15.10
C MET A 204 -14.14 -3.53 -15.32
N GLY A 205 -14.78 -4.17 -16.29
CA GLY A 205 -14.55 -5.59 -16.59
C GLY A 205 -15.63 -6.18 -17.51
N HIS A 206 -15.91 -7.47 -17.33
CA HIS A 206 -17.03 -8.16 -17.99
C HIS A 206 -17.80 -8.98 -16.96
N LEU A 207 -19.13 -8.97 -17.02
CA LEU A 207 -20.00 -9.65 -16.06
C LEU A 207 -20.97 -10.56 -16.79
N SER A 208 -21.20 -11.75 -16.25
CA SER A 208 -22.23 -12.66 -16.81
C SER A 208 -23.64 -12.17 -16.49
N ASP A 209 -23.81 -11.55 -15.32
CA ASP A 209 -25.06 -10.94 -14.83
C ASP A 209 -24.78 -9.66 -14.05
N MET A 210 -25.61 -8.65 -14.32
CA MET A 210 -25.60 -7.34 -13.68
C MET A 210 -26.19 -7.35 -12.27
N SER A 211 -27.02 -8.36 -11.95
CA SER A 211 -27.59 -8.54 -10.61
C SER A 211 -26.54 -8.72 -9.51
N ILE A 212 -25.31 -9.06 -9.89
CA ILE A 212 -24.15 -9.25 -9.01
C ILE A 212 -23.62 -7.91 -8.47
N LEU A 213 -23.91 -6.80 -9.14
CA LEU A 213 -23.41 -5.49 -8.76
C LEU A 213 -24.14 -4.95 -7.52
N PRO A 214 -23.41 -4.38 -6.54
CA PRO A 214 -24.03 -3.75 -5.39
C PRO A 214 -24.68 -2.41 -5.77
N ALA A 215 -25.67 -1.97 -4.99
CA ALA A 215 -26.32 -0.67 -5.13
C ALA A 215 -25.39 0.53 -4.90
N THR A 216 -24.15 0.30 -4.46
CA THR A 216 -23.16 1.34 -4.16
C THR A 216 -22.39 1.83 -5.39
N ILE A 217 -22.54 1.16 -6.54
CA ILE A 217 -21.89 1.50 -7.82
C ILE A 217 -22.32 2.89 -8.30
N GLU A 218 -21.33 3.69 -8.69
CA GLU A 218 -21.48 5.03 -9.28
C GLU A 218 -21.01 5.06 -10.73
N GLU A 219 -19.97 4.28 -11.08
CA GLU A 219 -19.43 4.20 -12.43
C GLU A 219 -19.24 2.74 -12.86
N LEU A 220 -19.68 2.41 -14.07
CA LEU A 220 -19.64 1.06 -14.61
C LEU A 220 -19.18 1.08 -16.06
N SER A 221 -18.08 0.38 -16.34
CA SER A 221 -17.52 0.19 -17.68
C SER A 221 -17.50 -1.29 -18.02
N LEU A 222 -18.38 -1.74 -18.92
CA LEU A 222 -18.52 -3.15 -19.25
C LEU A 222 -18.16 -3.45 -20.69
N SER A 223 -17.47 -4.56 -20.87
CA SER A 223 -17.24 -5.14 -22.17
C SER A 223 -18.50 -5.87 -22.65
N ILE A 224 -19.00 -5.48 -23.82
CA ILE A 224 -20.21 -6.02 -24.45
C ILE A 224 -19.77 -6.70 -25.75
N ARG A 225 -19.97 -8.00 -25.85
CA ARG A 225 -19.50 -8.79 -27.00
C ARG A 225 -20.53 -8.96 -28.11
N ASN A 226 -21.81 -8.85 -27.78
CA ASN A 226 -22.91 -9.07 -28.72
C ASN A 226 -24.17 -8.29 -28.33
N ASP A 227 -25.12 -8.22 -29.26
CA ASP A 227 -26.39 -7.51 -29.08
C ASP A 227 -27.28 -8.11 -27.99
N ASP A 228 -27.13 -9.40 -27.66
CA ASP A 228 -27.93 -10.05 -26.61
C ASP A 228 -27.44 -9.65 -25.22
N GLU A 229 -26.13 -9.51 -25.02
CA GLU A 229 -25.54 -8.89 -23.82
C GLU A 229 -25.93 -7.41 -23.70
N ALA A 230 -25.93 -6.67 -24.82
CA ALA A 230 -26.36 -5.27 -24.84
C ALA A 230 -27.84 -5.11 -24.41
N LYS A 231 -28.71 -6.07 -24.78
CA LYS A 231 -30.13 -6.07 -24.35
C LYS A 231 -30.28 -6.27 -22.85
N LYS A 232 -29.44 -7.12 -22.22
CA LYS A 232 -29.46 -7.32 -20.77
C LYS A 232 -29.18 -6.03 -19.99
N LEU A 233 -28.36 -5.13 -20.54
CA LEU A 233 -28.04 -3.83 -19.94
C LEU A 233 -29.21 -2.85 -19.97
N LYS A 234 -30.11 -2.94 -20.96
CA LYS A 234 -31.27 -2.03 -21.08
C LYS A 234 -32.32 -2.24 -20.00
N CYS A 235 -32.29 -3.36 -19.28
CA CYS A 235 -33.25 -3.65 -18.20
C CYS A 235 -32.90 -2.97 -16.86
N PHE A 236 -31.77 -2.25 -16.78
CA PHE A 236 -31.29 -1.59 -15.56
C PHE A 236 -31.45 -0.05 -15.57
N TYR A 237 -32.14 0.49 -16.58
CA TYR A 237 -32.57 1.89 -16.66
C TYR A 237 -34.09 2.02 -16.56
#